data_AF-G8BVV0-F1
#
_entry.id   AF-G8BVV0-F1
#
_cell.length_a   1.000
_cell.length_b   1.000
_cell.length_c   1.000
_cell.angle_alpha   90.00
_cell.angle_beta   90.00
_cell.angle_gamma   90.00
#
_symmetry.space_group_name_H-M   'P 1'
#
loop_
_entity.id
_entity.type
_entity.pdbx_description
1 polymer ?
#
loop_
_entity_poly.entity_id
_entity_poly.type
_entity_poly.pdbx_seq_one_letter_code
_entity_poly.pdbx_strand_id
1 'polypeptide(L)'
;MSKFGRRTWDREEYAQLASETSNNSSAITASLSPTQVDDLKQKYTNYDFLLKNSIADLNKKILTTGLSSFKKGKQFGFYCELCDLTFKDNLQYIDHLNHKTHNIKFELLFEEPLVLDLRDNEDIERNEFEIAYNYLIKSFVKRNKKSAHSSVKKKLTKNPIKRS
;
A
#
# COMPACT_ATOMS: atom_id res chain seq x y z
N MET A 1 -6.16 -41.30 -20.33
CA MET A 1 -7.17 -41.47 -21.39
C MET A 1 -7.31 -40.15 -22.13
N SER A 2 -7.11 -40.18 -23.45
CA SER A 2 -7.01 -38.99 -24.32
C SER A 2 -8.34 -38.22 -24.44
N LYS A 3 -8.36 -36.94 -24.07
CA LYS A 3 -9.55 -36.06 -24.10
C LYS A 3 -9.57 -35.24 -25.42
N PHE A 4 -9.83 -35.91 -26.54
CA PHE A 4 -9.99 -35.28 -27.88
C PHE A 4 -11.47 -35.13 -28.27
N GLY A 5 -12.25 -34.42 -27.46
CA GLY A 5 -13.66 -34.12 -27.72
C GLY A 5 -14.00 -32.66 -27.47
N ARG A 6 -15.08 -32.16 -28.12
CA ARG A 6 -15.59 -30.78 -27.97
C ARG A 6 -15.76 -30.47 -26.48
N ARG A 7 -15.18 -29.36 -26.01
CA ARG A 7 -15.12 -29.02 -24.58
C ARG A 7 -16.53 -28.92 -23.97
N THR A 8 -16.96 -29.98 -23.28
CA THR A 8 -18.15 -29.96 -22.43
C THR A 8 -17.77 -29.27 -21.12
N TRP A 9 -18.56 -28.29 -20.71
CA TRP A 9 -18.35 -27.63 -19.42
C TRP A 9 -18.95 -28.52 -18.34
N ASP A 10 -18.11 -29.11 -17.50
CA ASP A 10 -18.54 -30.00 -16.41
C ASP A 10 -19.09 -29.14 -15.26
N ARG A 11 -20.41 -29.23 -15.02
CA ARG A 11 -21.13 -28.31 -14.12
C ARG A 11 -20.64 -28.39 -12.67
N GLU A 12 -20.24 -29.57 -12.22
CA GLU A 12 -19.73 -29.81 -10.87
C GLU A 12 -18.31 -29.25 -10.69
N GLU A 13 -17.43 -29.44 -11.68
CA GLU A 13 -16.07 -28.88 -11.67
C GLU A 13 -16.12 -27.35 -11.62
N TYR A 14 -17.00 -26.73 -12.43
CA TYR A 14 -17.19 -25.28 -12.40
C TYR A 14 -17.84 -24.78 -11.11
N ALA A 15 -18.70 -25.57 -10.46
CA ALA A 15 -19.27 -25.24 -9.16
C ALA A 15 -18.21 -25.28 -8.04
N GLN A 16 -17.30 -26.27 -8.07
CA GLN A 16 -16.17 -26.37 -7.14
C GLN A 16 -15.16 -25.25 -7.37
N LEU A 17 -14.77 -24.96 -8.61
CA LEU A 17 -13.89 -23.83 -8.93
C LEU A 17 -14.49 -22.49 -8.47
N ALA A 18 -15.81 -22.32 -8.57
CA ALA A 18 -16.48 -21.13 -8.09
C ALA A 18 -16.46 -21.00 -6.56
N SER A 19 -16.69 -22.10 -5.82
CA SER A 19 -16.60 -22.09 -4.35
C SER A 19 -15.17 -21.87 -3.89
N GLU A 20 -14.18 -22.51 -4.52
CA GLU A 20 -12.76 -22.33 -4.23
C GLU A 20 -12.29 -20.90 -4.53
N THR A 21 -12.73 -20.31 -5.65
CA THR A 21 -12.41 -18.91 -5.99
C THR A 21 -13.03 -17.93 -5.00
N SER A 22 -14.26 -18.20 -4.54
CA SER A 22 -14.92 -17.39 -3.51
C SER A 22 -14.18 -17.45 -2.18
N ASN A 23 -13.65 -18.63 -1.81
CA ASN A 23 -12.92 -18.83 -0.57
C ASN A 23 -11.46 -18.31 -0.64
N ASN A 24 -10.86 -18.28 -1.84
CA ASN A 24 -9.52 -17.76 -2.10
C ASN A 24 -9.42 -16.23 -2.15
N SER A 25 -10.41 -15.49 -1.65
CA SER A 25 -10.28 -14.02 -1.47
C SER A 25 -9.12 -13.62 -0.53
N SER A 26 -8.53 -14.58 0.19
CA SER A 26 -7.30 -14.46 0.99
C SER A 26 -6.00 -14.74 0.23
N ALA A 27 -6.02 -14.91 -1.10
CA ALA A 27 -4.84 -15.27 -1.89
C ALA A 27 -3.66 -14.28 -1.79
N ILE A 28 -3.92 -13.01 -1.44
CA ILE A 28 -2.87 -11.99 -1.25
C ILE A 28 -1.96 -12.36 -0.08
N THR A 29 -2.51 -12.79 1.06
CA THR A 29 -1.71 -13.18 2.23
C THR A 29 -1.06 -14.54 2.06
N ALA A 30 -1.70 -15.47 1.35
CA ALA A 30 -1.14 -16.80 1.08
C ALA A 30 0.05 -16.78 0.11
N SER A 31 0.17 -15.75 -0.75
CA SER A 31 1.24 -15.64 -1.74
C SER A 31 2.46 -14.85 -1.27
N LEU A 32 2.37 -14.10 -0.17
CA LEU A 32 3.40 -13.14 0.23
C LEU A 32 4.13 -13.58 1.50
N SER A 33 5.44 -13.28 1.57
CA SER A 33 6.23 -13.55 2.77
C SER A 33 5.75 -12.67 3.94
N PRO A 34 5.91 -13.11 5.21
CA PRO A 34 5.45 -12.32 6.36
C PRO A 34 6.09 -10.92 6.41
N THR A 35 7.32 -10.77 5.90
CA THR A 35 8.00 -9.47 5.77
C THR A 35 7.34 -8.57 4.72
N GLN A 36 6.92 -9.13 3.58
CA GLN A 36 6.23 -8.37 2.54
C GLN A 36 4.85 -7.93 3.01
N VAL A 37 4.18 -8.73 3.84
CA VAL A 37 2.89 -8.38 4.45
C VAL A 37 3.06 -7.17 5.38
N ASP A 38 4.11 -7.13 6.21
CA ASP A 38 4.36 -5.97 7.08
C ASP A 38 4.73 -4.71 6.28
N ASP A 39 5.57 -4.83 5.24
CA ASP A 39 5.89 -3.72 4.35
C ASP A 39 4.64 -3.15 3.66
N LEU A 40 3.72 -4.03 3.24
CA LEU A 40 2.43 -3.62 2.70
C LEU A 40 1.57 -2.91 3.74
N LYS A 41 1.53 -3.41 4.98
CA LYS A 41 0.83 -2.74 6.09
C LYS A 41 1.38 -1.33 6.32
N GLN A 42 2.70 -1.18 6.37
CA GLN A 42 3.35 0.11 6.53
C GLN A 42 3.06 1.07 5.36
N LYS A 43 2.95 0.54 4.14
CA LYS A 43 2.61 1.32 2.94
C LYS A 43 1.19 1.89 3.01
N TYR A 44 0.19 1.12 3.41
CA TYR A 44 -1.21 1.59 3.45
C TYR A 44 -1.56 2.37 4.73
N THR A 45 -0.81 2.22 5.81
CA THR A 45 -0.98 3.04 7.03
C THR A 45 -0.36 4.44 6.89
N ASN A 46 0.78 4.55 6.20
CA ASN A 46 1.47 5.83 6.02
C ASN A 46 1.08 6.49 4.68
N TYR A 47 0.03 7.31 4.69
CA TYR A 47 -0.47 7.99 3.48
C TYR A 47 0.58 8.87 2.78
N ASP A 48 1.49 9.53 3.51
CA ASP A 48 2.56 10.34 2.92
C ASP A 48 3.52 9.49 2.07
N PHE A 49 3.86 8.29 2.54
CA PHE A 49 4.71 7.36 1.79
C PHE A 49 3.96 6.78 0.58
N LEU A 50 2.69 6.42 0.76
CA LEU A 50 1.82 5.94 -0.31
C LEU A 50 1.71 6.95 -1.46
N LEU A 51 1.42 8.21 -1.13
CA LEU A 51 1.33 9.30 -2.10
C LEU A 51 2.65 9.50 -2.84
N LYS A 52 3.79 9.56 -2.13
CA LYS A 52 5.12 9.71 -2.74
C LYS A 52 5.44 8.59 -3.72
N ASN A 53 5.16 7.34 -3.36
CA ASN A 53 5.38 6.21 -4.26
C ASN A 53 4.48 6.28 -5.48
N SER A 54 3.22 6.67 -5.30
CA SER A 54 2.27 6.80 -6.41
C SER A 54 2.66 7.90 -7.42
N ILE A 55 3.35 8.94 -6.97
CA ILE A 55 3.84 10.07 -7.78
C ILE A 55 5.21 9.76 -8.40
N ALA A 56 6.02 8.89 -7.78
CA ALA A 56 7.35 8.55 -8.29
C ALA A 56 7.31 7.86 -9.67
N ASP A 57 6.21 7.16 -9.97
CA ASP A 57 6.03 6.40 -11.22
C ASP A 57 5.50 7.24 -12.40
N LEU A 58 5.50 8.57 -12.29
CA LEU A 58 5.06 9.45 -13.37
C LEU A 58 5.99 9.35 -14.60
N ASN A 59 5.38 9.18 -15.77
CA ASN A 59 5.97 9.26 -17.13
C ASN A 59 6.71 8.03 -17.69
N LYS A 60 6.70 6.86 -17.04
CA LYS A 60 7.35 5.64 -17.59
C LYS A 60 6.52 4.38 -17.41
N LYS A 61 5.41 4.24 -18.15
CA LYS A 61 4.71 2.95 -18.24
C LYS A 61 4.37 2.60 -19.68
N ILE A 62 5.04 1.57 -20.20
CA ILE A 62 4.71 0.95 -21.49
C ILE A 62 3.45 0.12 -21.25
N LEU A 63 2.41 0.39 -22.04
CA LEU A 63 1.15 -0.35 -21.96
C LEU A 63 1.33 -1.71 -22.63
N THR A 64 1.08 -2.80 -21.90
CA THR A 64 0.98 -4.13 -22.50
C THR A 64 -0.42 -4.28 -23.13
N THR A 65 -0.46 -4.72 -24.39
CA THR A 65 -1.68 -4.80 -25.21
C THR A 65 -2.72 -5.75 -24.60
N GLY A 66 -3.73 -5.19 -23.93
CA GLY A 66 -4.78 -5.95 -23.27
C GLY A 66 -5.48 -5.20 -22.13
N LEU A 67 -5.85 -3.93 -22.35
CA LEU A 67 -6.68 -3.20 -21.39
C LEU A 67 -8.07 -3.82 -21.36
N SER A 68 -8.29 -4.81 -20.50
CA SER A 68 -9.63 -5.30 -20.20
C SER A 68 -10.43 -4.18 -19.52
N SER A 69 -11.72 -4.07 -19.81
CA SER A 69 -12.61 -3.10 -19.16
C SER A 69 -12.81 -3.36 -17.66
N PHE A 70 -12.24 -4.45 -17.14
CA PHE A 70 -12.29 -4.82 -15.74
C PHE A 70 -11.23 -4.03 -14.97
N LYS A 71 -11.65 -3.39 -13.87
CA LYS A 71 -10.75 -2.70 -12.92
C LYS A 71 -9.72 -3.64 -12.27
N LYS A 72 -9.82 -4.95 -12.51
CA LYS A 72 -8.98 -5.99 -11.94
C LYS A 72 -7.67 -6.15 -12.71
N GLY A 73 -6.55 -6.07 -12.01
CA GLY A 73 -5.20 -6.25 -12.56
C GLY A 73 -4.41 -4.94 -12.72
N LYS A 74 -3.09 -5.07 -12.85
CA LYS A 74 -2.12 -3.94 -12.86
C LYS A 74 -2.13 -3.18 -14.20
N GLN A 75 -3.21 -2.46 -14.47
CA GLN A 75 -3.32 -1.54 -15.61
C GLN A 75 -2.62 -0.19 -15.35
N PHE A 76 -2.79 0.74 -16.28
CA PHE A 76 -2.27 2.11 -16.19
C PHE A 76 -3.08 2.94 -15.18
N GLY A 77 -2.38 3.61 -14.26
CA GLY A 77 -2.96 4.40 -13.18
C GLY A 77 -2.52 3.95 -11.77
N PHE A 78 -3.25 4.40 -10.76
CA PHE A 78 -3.05 4.04 -9.35
C PHE A 78 -3.55 2.61 -9.10
N TYR A 79 -2.73 1.79 -8.46
CA TYR A 79 -3.08 0.41 -8.14
C TYR A 79 -3.21 0.23 -6.62
N CYS A 80 -4.33 -0.34 -6.20
CA CYS A 80 -4.53 -0.83 -4.85
C CYS A 80 -4.27 -2.34 -4.82
N GLU A 81 -3.23 -2.76 -4.11
CA GLU A 81 -2.86 -4.17 -3.95
C GLU A 81 -3.85 -4.93 -3.06
N LEU A 82 -4.49 -4.25 -2.09
CA LEU A 82 -5.46 -4.89 -1.18
C LEU A 82 -6.77 -5.26 -1.88
N CYS A 83 -7.18 -4.43 -2.84
CA CYS A 83 -8.47 -4.58 -3.52
C CYS A 83 -8.35 -5.18 -4.92
N ASP A 84 -7.13 -5.31 -5.44
CA ASP A 84 -6.82 -5.61 -6.84
C ASP A 84 -7.54 -4.70 -7.83
N LEU A 85 -7.61 -3.40 -7.51
CA LEU A 85 -8.28 -2.40 -8.33
C LEU A 85 -7.29 -1.37 -8.86
N THR A 86 -7.44 -1.01 -10.14
CA THR A 86 -6.76 0.14 -10.75
C THR A 86 -7.69 1.30 -10.99
N PHE A 87 -7.19 2.51 -10.73
CA PHE A 87 -7.90 3.78 -10.86
C PHE A 87 -7.11 4.71 -11.78
N LYS A 88 -7.82 5.38 -12.68
CA LYS A 88 -7.20 6.29 -13.66
C LYS A 88 -6.95 7.68 -13.07
N ASP A 89 -7.81 8.10 -12.13
CA ASP A 89 -7.79 9.43 -11.52
C ASP A 89 -7.40 9.36 -10.04
N ASN A 90 -6.68 10.38 -9.55
CA ASN A 90 -6.26 10.48 -8.16
C ASN A 90 -7.46 10.55 -7.21
N LEU A 91 -8.49 11.33 -7.56
CA LEU A 91 -9.68 11.52 -6.71
C LEU A 91 -10.43 10.21 -6.51
N GLN A 92 -10.62 9.43 -7.57
CA GLN A 92 -11.26 8.12 -7.48
C GLN A 92 -10.44 7.14 -6.64
N TYR A 93 -9.11 7.23 -6.69
CA TYR A 93 -8.23 6.41 -5.87
C TYR A 93 -8.32 6.77 -4.39
N ILE A 94 -8.31 8.07 -4.05
CA ILE A 94 -8.43 8.54 -2.67
C ILE A 94 -9.82 8.21 -2.10
N ASP A 95 -10.88 8.42 -2.88
CA ASP A 95 -12.24 8.05 -2.48
C ASP A 95 -12.36 6.55 -2.21
N HIS A 96 -11.73 5.72 -3.05
CA HIS A 96 -11.64 4.29 -2.81
C HIS A 96 -10.93 3.95 -1.49
N LEU A 97 -9.78 4.59 -1.19
CA LEU A 97 -9.05 4.37 0.06
C LEU A 97 -9.88 4.74 1.30
N ASN A 98 -10.71 5.78 1.20
CA ASN A 98 -11.58 6.22 2.30
C ASN A 98 -12.89 5.41 2.41
N HIS A 99 -13.23 4.62 1.40
CA HIS A 99 -14.48 3.88 1.38
C HIS A 99 -14.43 2.65 2.32
N LYS A 100 -15.55 2.36 3.01
CA LYS A 100 -15.66 1.24 3.97
C LYS A 100 -15.24 -0.12 3.39
N THR A 101 -15.47 -0.33 2.10
CA THR A 101 -15.06 -1.58 1.42
C THR A 101 -13.54 -1.79 1.43
N HIS A 102 -12.75 -0.71 1.40
CA HIS A 102 -11.30 -0.79 1.51
C HIS A 102 -10.89 -1.14 2.94
N ASN A 103 -11.49 -0.49 3.94
CA ASN A 103 -11.24 -0.76 5.36
C ASN A 103 -11.53 -2.22 5.73
N ILE A 104 -12.68 -2.75 5.32
CA ILE A 104 -13.06 -4.15 5.59
C ILE A 104 -12.05 -5.13 4.96
N LYS A 105 -11.55 -4.82 3.76
CA LYS A 105 -10.51 -5.66 3.13
C LYS A 105 -9.17 -5.55 3.84
N PHE A 106 -8.80 -4.37 4.35
CA PHE A 106 -7.61 -4.20 5.17
C PHE A 106 -7.72 -5.03 6.46
N GLU A 107 -8.84 -4.91 7.17
CA GLU A 107 -9.15 -5.68 8.37
C GLU A 107 -9.11 -7.19 8.13
N LEU A 108 -9.69 -7.66 7.02
CA LEU A 108 -9.66 -9.08 6.66
C LEU A 108 -8.24 -9.60 6.38
N LEU A 109 -7.34 -8.76 5.90
CA LEU A 109 -5.98 -9.15 5.54
C LEU A 109 -5.01 -9.09 6.72
N PHE A 110 -5.17 -8.10 7.61
CA PHE A 110 -4.21 -7.82 8.69
C PHE A 110 -4.77 -8.08 10.10
N GLU A 111 -6.06 -8.39 10.22
CA GLU A 111 -6.77 -8.61 11.49
C GLU A 111 -6.74 -7.40 12.46
N GLU A 112 -6.34 -6.24 11.96
CA GLU A 112 -6.29 -4.96 12.69
C GLU A 112 -7.13 -3.92 11.95
N PRO A 113 -7.90 -3.08 12.67
CA PRO A 113 -8.61 -1.97 12.05
C PRO A 113 -7.63 -0.93 11.55
N LEU A 114 -7.87 -0.43 10.32
CA LEU A 114 -7.06 0.65 9.74
C LEU A 114 -7.15 1.94 10.59
N VAL A 115 -8.33 2.18 11.18
CA VAL A 115 -8.58 3.28 12.10
C VAL A 115 -8.55 2.72 13.52
N LEU A 116 -7.44 2.97 14.22
CA LEU A 116 -7.22 2.48 15.58
C LEU A 116 -8.01 3.28 16.63
N ASP A 117 -8.07 4.61 16.47
CA ASP A 117 -8.73 5.49 17.41
C ASP A 117 -10.10 5.92 16.86
N LEU A 118 -11.14 5.38 17.46
CA LEU A 118 -12.53 5.71 17.17
C LEU A 118 -13.14 6.64 18.23
N ARG A 119 -12.34 7.08 19.21
CA ARG A 119 -12.80 7.98 20.27
C ARG A 119 -13.10 9.36 19.69
N ASP A 120 -14.00 10.07 20.34
CA ASP A 120 -14.22 11.48 20.02
C ASP A 120 -13.00 12.30 20.51
N ASN A 121 -12.71 13.41 19.83
CA ASN A 121 -11.56 14.25 20.16
C ASN A 121 -11.58 14.77 21.61
N GLU A 122 -12.76 14.85 22.24
CA GLU A 122 -12.95 15.31 23.62
C GLU A 122 -12.53 14.28 24.67
N ASP A 123 -12.40 13.00 24.29
CA ASP A 123 -12.04 11.90 25.19
C ASP A 123 -10.52 11.76 25.40
N ILE A 124 -9.72 12.65 24.80
CA ILE A 124 -8.26 12.59 24.87
C ILE A 124 -7.79 13.22 26.18
N GLU A 125 -7.29 12.37 27.09
CA GLU A 125 -6.72 12.84 28.35
C GLU A 125 -5.51 13.75 28.10
N ARG A 126 -5.36 14.79 28.94
CA ARG A 126 -4.23 15.75 28.86
C ARG A 126 -2.87 15.05 28.93
N ASN A 127 -2.75 13.99 29.72
CA ASN A 127 -1.51 13.22 29.86
C ASN A 127 -1.14 12.48 28.57
N GLU A 128 -2.13 11.87 27.91
CA GLU A 128 -1.94 11.19 26.62
C GLU A 128 -1.46 12.19 25.56
N PHE A 129 -2.10 13.36 25.50
CA PHE A 129 -1.71 14.45 24.61
C PHE A 129 -0.26 14.91 24.87
N GLU A 130 0.12 15.13 26.13
CA GLU A 130 1.48 15.57 26.49
C GLU A 130 2.54 14.53 26.10
N ILE A 131 2.26 13.24 26.31
CA ILE A 131 3.18 12.15 25.93
C ILE A 131 3.35 12.12 24.40
N ALA A 132 2.24 12.13 23.66
CA ALA A 132 2.26 12.11 22.20
C ALA A 132 2.97 13.34 21.62
N TYR A 133 2.67 14.53 22.13
CA TYR A 133 3.29 15.79 21.72
C TYR A 133 4.81 15.78 21.96
N ASN A 134 5.24 15.37 23.15
CA ASN A 134 6.66 15.26 23.48
C ASN A 134 7.38 14.25 22.60
N TYR A 135 6.75 13.11 22.30
CA TYR A 135 7.29 12.12 21.37
C TYR A 135 7.45 12.71 19.96
N LEU A 136 6.44 13.41 19.46
CA LEU A 136 6.46 14.04 18.13
C LEU A 136 7.60 15.07 18.02
N ILE A 137 7.76 15.96 19.00
CA ILE A 137 8.88 16.92 19.02
C ILE A 137 10.22 16.20 19.04
N LYS A 138 10.39 15.21 19.93
CA LYS A 138 11.63 14.42 20.01
C LYS A 138 11.96 13.76 18.67
N SER A 139 10.96 13.16 18.02
CA SER A 139 11.11 12.53 16.70
C SER A 139 11.49 13.53 15.61
N PHE A 140 10.87 14.72 15.62
CA PHE A 140 11.10 15.79 14.66
C PHE A 140 12.51 16.38 14.79
N VAL A 141 12.90 16.72 16.02
CA VAL A 141 14.26 17.21 16.33
C VAL A 141 15.31 16.16 15.94
N LYS A 142 15.06 14.87 16.21
CA LYS A 142 15.96 13.78 15.81
C LYS A 142 16.10 13.67 14.28
N ARG A 143 14.99 13.78 13.53
CA ARG A 143 15.01 13.78 12.06
C ARG A 143 15.79 14.97 11.50
N ASN A 144 15.61 16.16 12.05
CA ASN A 144 16.25 17.38 11.54
C ASN A 144 17.71 17.54 11.98
N LYS A 145 18.09 17.11 13.19
CA LYS A 145 19.51 17.06 13.63
C LYS A 145 20.35 16.15 12.72
N LYS A 146 19.80 15.02 12.27
CA LYS A 146 20.46 14.13 11.31
C LYS A 146 20.66 14.80 9.93
N SER A 147 19.67 15.57 9.46
CA SER A 147 19.78 16.33 8.21
C SER A 147 20.93 17.33 8.25
N ALA A 148 21.05 18.11 9.34
CA ALA A 148 22.14 19.10 9.53
C ALA A 148 23.54 18.45 9.49
N HIS A 149 23.73 17.28 10.13
CA HIS A 149 24.99 16.55 10.07
C HIS A 149 25.33 16.00 8.67
N SER A 150 24.33 15.61 7.88
CA SER A 150 24.53 15.11 6.50
C SER A 150 24.98 16.21 5.53
N SER A 151 24.46 17.44 5.70
CA SER A 151 24.86 18.60 4.91
C SER A 151 26.27 19.11 5.24
N VAL A 152 26.71 18.98 6.50
CA VAL A 152 28.07 19.35 6.92
C VAL A 152 29.10 18.35 6.35
N LYS A 153 28.83 17.04 6.39
CA LYS A 153 29.75 16.04 5.81
C LYS A 153 29.92 16.18 4.29
N LYS A 154 28.87 16.57 3.54
CA LYS A 154 28.97 16.87 2.09
C LYS A 154 29.80 18.12 1.76
N LYS A 155 29.97 19.06 2.69
CA LYS A 155 30.83 20.24 2.50
C LYS A 155 32.32 19.91 2.76
N LEU A 156 32.64 18.99 3.68
CA LEU A 156 34.03 18.62 3.97
C LEU A 156 34.71 17.81 2.84
N THR A 157 33.97 17.14 1.95
CA THR A 157 34.55 16.33 0.87
C THR A 157 34.85 17.09 -0.42
N LYS A 158 34.63 18.41 -0.48
CA LYS A 158 34.74 19.20 -1.72
C LYS A 158 36.04 19.98 -1.94
N ASN A 159 37.03 19.94 -1.04
CA ASN A 159 38.28 20.67 -1.24
C ASN A 159 39.53 19.78 -1.12
N PRO A 160 40.06 19.20 -2.21
CA PRO A 160 41.47 18.88 -2.28
C PRO A 160 42.24 20.14 -2.70
N ILE A 161 42.89 20.79 -1.74
CA ILE A 161 43.89 21.84 -2.01
C ILE A 161 45.07 21.14 -2.71
N LYS A 162 45.18 21.28 -4.03
CA LYS A 162 46.40 20.95 -4.77
C LYS A 162 47.46 22.00 -4.43
N ARG A 163 48.44 21.65 -3.60
CA ARG A 163 49.68 22.42 -3.49
C ARG A 163 50.59 21.99 -4.64
N SER A 164 50.97 22.97 -5.47
CA SER A 164 52.00 22.88 -6.51
C SER A 164 53.38 23.09 -5.89
#